data_AF-M5TYT3-F1
#
_entry.id   AF-M5TYT3-F1
#
_cell.length_a   1.000
_cell.length_b   1.000
_cell.length_c   1.000
_cell.angle_alpha   90.00
_cell.angle_beta   90.00
_cell.angle_gamma   90.00
#
_symmetry.space_group_name_H-M   'P 1'
#
loop_
_entity.id
_entity.type
_entity.pdbx_description
1 polymer ?
#
loop_
_entity_poly.entity_id
_entity_poly.type
_entity_poly.pdbx_seq_one_letter_code
_entity_poly.pdbx_strand_id
1 'polypeptide(L)'
;MAEIEERPEEPPPFDYSPYRVLIWISSDNPRIDADLIRDDLLDFLDRDFYSVWRTVVADAPSAVASIARRDLGSITFASIAASDPVIALKKGHPHSLRIHFASDAGRFLDEIPGTQGRIQEILRRIEQNPESKTTPAKFAWKDKLRAIDGDAVTLQKMWKDESTEAILVSRGVADTLDEPRAKLIVPPLDGQVVDAIEQFDKIYIARLETKGSPPNVQVIELDTLIRHFGVVMQRPMVSTSHLAESVGGAIRDVFSPVVRIDEAGQKNATG
;
A
#
# COMPACT_ATOMS: atom_id res chain seq x y z
N MET A 1 7.43 -12.09 -31.84
CA MET A 1 7.43 -10.69 -31.40
C MET A 1 6.41 -9.98 -32.26
N ALA A 2 5.26 -9.64 -31.68
CA ALA A 2 4.26 -8.80 -32.32
C ALA A 2 4.44 -7.39 -31.74
N GLU A 3 4.62 -6.41 -32.62
CA GLU A 3 4.64 -4.98 -32.28
C GLU A 3 3.31 -4.61 -31.62
N ILE A 4 3.40 -4.02 -30.43
CA ILE A 4 2.28 -3.32 -29.80
C ILE A 4 2.17 -2.00 -30.56
N GLU A 5 1.16 -1.88 -31.39
CA GLU A 5 0.83 -0.64 -32.09
C GLU A 5 0.39 0.39 -31.03
N GLU A 6 1.28 1.33 -30.68
CA GLU A 6 0.92 2.50 -29.87
C GLU A 6 -0.07 3.35 -30.66
N ARG A 7 -1.36 3.19 -30.36
CA ARG A 7 -2.40 4.11 -30.85
C ARG A 7 -2.22 5.45 -30.14
N PRO A 8 -2.26 6.59 -30.86
CA PRO A 8 -2.24 7.90 -30.22
C PRO A 8 -3.44 8.03 -29.28
N GLU A 9 -3.19 8.45 -28.03
CA GLU A 9 -4.23 8.79 -27.07
C GLU A 9 -5.01 10.02 -27.57
N GLU A 10 -6.05 9.79 -28.36
CA GLU A 10 -7.14 10.75 -28.45
C GLU A 10 -7.80 10.81 -27.06
N PRO A 11 -7.89 11.99 -26.42
CA PRO A 11 -8.58 12.10 -25.15
C PRO A 11 -10.02 11.62 -25.35
N PRO A 12 -10.53 10.73 -24.47
CA PRO A 12 -11.88 10.20 -24.63
C PRO A 12 -12.88 11.36 -24.68
N PRO A 13 -13.97 11.24 -25.45
CA PRO A 13 -14.94 12.31 -25.68
C PRO A 13 -15.78 12.70 -24.42
N PHE A 14 -15.43 12.19 -23.24
CA PHE A 14 -16.07 12.44 -21.95
C PHE A 14 -15.01 12.50 -20.83
N ASP A 15 -15.17 13.41 -19.87
CA ASP A 15 -14.30 13.67 -18.69
C ASP A 15 -14.27 12.54 -17.63
N TYR A 16 -14.43 11.28 -18.04
CA TYR A 16 -14.46 10.15 -17.12
C TYR A 16 -13.13 9.40 -17.10
N SER A 17 -12.42 9.46 -15.97
CA SER A 17 -11.27 8.58 -15.68
C SER A 17 -11.75 7.36 -14.87
N PRO A 18 -11.54 6.12 -15.35
CA PRO A 18 -11.88 4.92 -14.60
C PRO A 18 -11.22 4.87 -13.22
N TYR A 19 -11.91 4.32 -12.23
CA TYR A 19 -11.34 4.06 -10.90
C TYR A 19 -10.17 3.09 -11.02
N ARG A 20 -9.03 3.48 -10.44
CA ARG A 20 -7.92 2.56 -10.18
C ARG A 20 -8.26 1.75 -8.94
N VAL A 21 -8.47 0.45 -9.10
CA VAL A 21 -8.92 -0.44 -8.03
C VAL A 21 -7.84 -1.46 -7.70
N LEU A 22 -7.56 -1.64 -6.41
CA LEU A 22 -6.70 -2.71 -5.91
C LEU A 22 -7.53 -3.70 -5.11
N ILE A 23 -7.35 -4.98 -5.35
CA ILE A 23 -7.94 -6.06 -4.56
C ILE A 23 -6.81 -6.84 -3.91
N TRP A 24 -6.73 -6.74 -2.58
CA TRP A 24 -5.81 -7.50 -1.75
C TRP A 24 -6.43 -8.81 -1.27
N ILE A 25 -5.76 -9.91 -1.57
CA ILE A 25 -6.19 -11.25 -1.17
C ILE A 25 -5.46 -11.69 0.11
N SER A 26 -6.23 -12.08 1.12
CA SER A 26 -5.73 -12.58 2.39
C SER A 26 -6.36 -13.92 2.73
N SER A 27 -5.66 -15.01 2.41
CA SER A 27 -6.13 -16.38 2.64
C SER A 27 -5.59 -17.01 3.94
N ASP A 28 -6.39 -17.89 4.56
CA ASP A 28 -5.96 -18.81 5.62
C ASP A 28 -5.36 -20.14 5.08
N ASN A 29 -5.39 -20.32 3.76
CA ASN A 29 -4.83 -21.45 3.03
C ASN A 29 -3.71 -20.98 2.08
N PRO A 30 -2.46 -21.42 2.30
CA PRO A 30 -1.30 -20.95 1.53
C PRO A 30 -1.29 -21.42 0.07
N ARG A 31 -2.23 -22.29 -0.32
CA ARG A 31 -2.41 -22.70 -1.73
C ARG A 31 -3.30 -21.75 -2.52
N ILE A 32 -3.87 -20.75 -1.87
CA ILE A 32 -4.77 -19.76 -2.47
C ILE A 32 -4.10 -18.40 -2.30
N ASP A 33 -3.63 -17.87 -3.41
CA ASP A 33 -3.02 -16.55 -3.57
C ASP A 33 -3.82 -15.74 -4.59
N ALA A 34 -3.39 -14.50 -4.80
CA ALA A 34 -4.00 -13.61 -5.79
C ALA A 34 -3.90 -14.14 -7.22
N ASP A 35 -2.80 -14.79 -7.59
CA ASP A 35 -2.57 -15.29 -8.94
C ASP A 35 -3.55 -16.42 -9.29
N LEU A 36 -3.85 -17.30 -8.33
CA LEU A 36 -4.80 -18.40 -8.53
C LEU A 36 -6.20 -17.94 -8.95
N ILE A 37 -6.67 -16.80 -8.44
CA ILE A 37 -8.04 -16.34 -8.66
C ILE A 37 -8.14 -15.14 -9.61
N ARG A 38 -7.01 -14.57 -10.03
CA ARG A 38 -6.92 -13.30 -10.74
C ARG A 38 -7.82 -13.26 -11.96
N ASP A 39 -7.62 -14.18 -12.89
CA ASP A 39 -8.28 -14.14 -14.20
C ASP A 39 -9.80 -14.34 -14.06
N ASP A 40 -10.22 -15.37 -13.33
CA ASP A 40 -11.64 -15.64 -13.06
C ASP A 40 -12.34 -14.49 -12.32
N LEU A 41 -11.63 -13.81 -11.40
CA LEU A 41 -12.16 -12.67 -10.67
C LEU A 41 -12.30 -11.43 -11.57
N LEU A 42 -11.32 -11.17 -12.42
CA LEU A 42 -11.37 -10.07 -13.38
C LEU A 42 -12.49 -10.29 -14.39
N ASP A 43 -12.62 -11.50 -14.95
CA ASP A 43 -13.70 -11.86 -15.87
C ASP A 43 -15.08 -11.65 -15.23
N PHE A 44 -15.23 -12.03 -13.95
CA PHE A 44 -16.48 -11.81 -13.21
C PHE A 44 -16.79 -10.32 -13.03
N LEU A 45 -15.80 -9.53 -12.62
CA LEU A 45 -15.96 -8.11 -12.31
C LEU A 45 -16.16 -7.27 -13.58
N ASP A 46 -15.51 -7.64 -14.69
CA ASP A 46 -15.61 -6.93 -15.96
C ASP A 46 -17.05 -6.91 -16.49
N ARG A 47 -17.85 -7.96 -16.24
CA ARG A 47 -19.29 -7.96 -16.56
C ARG A 47 -20.01 -6.70 -16.06
N ASP A 48 -19.69 -6.28 -14.83
CA ASP A 48 -20.38 -5.19 -14.15
C ASP A 48 -19.57 -3.87 -14.18
N PHE A 49 -18.24 -3.94 -14.31
CA PHE A 49 -17.33 -2.81 -14.05
C PHE A 49 -16.29 -2.52 -15.15
N TYR A 50 -16.29 -3.23 -16.29
CA TYR A 50 -15.24 -3.11 -17.32
C TYR A 50 -14.93 -1.67 -17.78
N SER A 51 -15.96 -0.86 -17.98
CA SER A 51 -15.80 0.52 -18.44
C SER A 51 -15.41 1.49 -17.32
N VAL A 52 -15.67 1.13 -16.07
CA VAL A 52 -15.52 2.04 -14.92
C VAL A 52 -14.29 1.77 -14.09
N TRP A 53 -13.73 0.56 -14.12
CA TRP A 53 -12.60 0.17 -13.27
C TRP A 53 -11.35 -0.21 -14.07
N ARG A 54 -10.21 -0.01 -13.44
CA ARG A 54 -8.91 -0.58 -13.80
C ARG A 54 -8.41 -1.33 -12.58
N THR A 55 -8.56 -2.64 -12.61
CA THR A 55 -8.38 -3.49 -11.44
C THR A 55 -7.01 -4.15 -11.42
N VAL A 56 -6.36 -4.12 -10.27
CA VAL A 56 -5.16 -4.90 -9.94
C VAL A 56 -5.52 -5.86 -8.82
N VAL A 57 -5.19 -7.14 -9.00
CA VAL A 57 -5.31 -8.17 -7.95
C VAL A 57 -3.92 -8.53 -7.47
N ALA A 58 -3.71 -8.52 -6.16
CA ALA A 58 -2.43 -8.84 -5.54
C ALA A 58 -2.64 -9.46 -4.15
N ASP A 59 -1.64 -10.18 -3.65
CA ASP A 59 -1.67 -10.64 -2.27
C ASP A 59 -1.64 -9.43 -1.32
N ALA A 60 -2.38 -9.53 -0.23
CA ALA A 60 -2.33 -8.54 0.83
C ALA A 60 -0.92 -8.51 1.44
N PRO A 61 -0.30 -7.32 1.64
CA PRO A 61 0.95 -7.21 2.38
C PRO A 61 0.83 -7.91 3.75
N SER A 62 1.90 -8.55 4.24
CA SER A 62 1.86 -9.42 5.42
C SER A 62 1.19 -8.78 6.65
N ALA A 63 1.39 -7.47 6.85
CA ALA A 63 0.75 -6.73 7.93
C ALA A 63 -0.77 -6.59 7.74
N VAL A 64 -1.21 -6.27 6.52
CA VAL A 64 -2.64 -6.23 6.14
C VAL A 64 -3.25 -7.61 6.33
N ALA A 65 -2.63 -8.66 5.78
CA ALA A 65 -3.11 -10.03 5.88
C ALA A 65 -3.24 -10.51 7.34
N SER A 66 -2.27 -10.16 8.19
CA SER A 66 -2.29 -10.50 9.61
C SER A 66 -3.47 -9.87 10.35
N ILE A 67 -3.72 -8.58 10.13
CA ILE A 67 -4.84 -7.88 10.76
C ILE A 67 -6.17 -8.37 10.18
N ALA A 68 -6.26 -8.51 8.86
CA ALA A 68 -7.46 -8.99 8.16
C ALA A 68 -7.90 -10.38 8.64
N ARG A 69 -6.97 -11.31 8.82
CA ARG A 69 -7.25 -12.65 9.37
C ARG A 69 -7.68 -12.63 10.83
N ARG A 70 -7.30 -11.61 11.60
CA ARG A 70 -7.75 -11.48 13.00
C ARG A 70 -9.15 -10.90 13.06
N ASP A 71 -9.34 -9.70 12.52
CA ASP A 71 -10.62 -9.00 12.53
C ASP A 71 -10.63 -7.95 11.40
N LEU A 72 -11.33 -8.26 10.31
CA LEU A 72 -11.45 -7.38 9.15
C LEU A 72 -12.23 -6.09 9.48
N GLY A 73 -13.20 -6.15 10.40
CA GLY A 73 -14.06 -5.02 10.74
C GLY A 73 -13.39 -3.95 11.62
N SER A 74 -12.31 -4.33 12.31
CA SER A 74 -11.50 -3.41 13.14
C SER A 74 -10.37 -2.72 12.38
N ILE A 75 -10.22 -2.99 11.07
CA ILE A 75 -9.14 -2.39 10.29
C ILE A 75 -9.31 -0.88 10.19
N THR A 76 -8.21 -0.16 10.38
CA THR A 76 -8.10 1.27 10.14
C THR A 76 -6.87 1.52 9.31
N PHE A 77 -6.82 2.66 8.62
CA PHE A 77 -5.65 3.01 7.82
C PHE A 77 -4.38 3.05 8.68
N ALA A 78 -4.48 3.63 9.89
CA ALA A 78 -3.39 3.68 10.84
C ALA A 78 -2.90 2.28 11.23
N SER A 79 -3.81 1.31 11.44
CA SER A 79 -3.40 -0.04 11.85
C SER A 79 -2.66 -0.81 10.75
N ILE A 80 -3.10 -0.71 9.49
CA ILE A 80 -2.45 -1.41 8.37
C ILE A 80 -1.17 -0.70 7.89
N ALA A 81 -1.11 0.63 7.98
CA ALA A 81 0.04 1.42 7.57
C ALA A 81 1.12 1.51 8.67
N ALA A 82 0.83 1.08 9.91
CA ALA A 82 1.74 1.18 11.06
C ALA A 82 3.07 0.42 10.86
N SER A 83 3.06 -0.66 10.07
CA SER A 83 4.24 -1.50 9.82
C SER A 83 5.14 -1.00 8.70
N ASP A 84 4.64 -0.10 7.85
CA ASP A 84 5.39 0.42 6.71
C ASP A 84 6.70 1.04 7.21
N PRO A 85 7.83 0.71 6.59
CA PRO A 85 9.09 1.34 6.91
C PRO A 85 9.07 2.82 6.53
N VAL A 86 9.58 3.67 7.41
CA VAL A 86 9.77 5.10 7.14
C VAL A 86 11.14 5.54 7.66
N ILE A 87 11.72 6.51 6.98
CA ILE A 87 12.87 7.26 7.50
C ILE A 87 12.28 8.42 8.31
N ALA A 88 12.38 8.34 9.63
CA ALA A 88 12.00 9.42 10.53
C ALA A 88 13.16 10.42 10.61
N LEU A 89 12.97 11.62 10.06
CA LEU A 89 13.95 12.71 10.06
C LEU A 89 13.57 13.75 11.11
N LYS A 90 14.52 14.24 11.92
CA LYS A 90 14.23 15.33 12.86
C LYS A 90 13.79 16.58 12.10
N LYS A 91 12.65 17.19 12.49
CA LYS A 91 12.19 18.43 11.84
C LYS A 91 13.18 19.59 11.95
N GLY A 92 13.99 19.62 13.02
CA GLY A 92 15.04 20.62 13.24
C GLY A 92 16.30 20.43 12.38
N HIS A 93 16.41 19.38 11.58
CA HIS A 93 17.56 19.14 10.73
C HIS A 93 17.80 20.29 9.74
N PRO A 94 19.05 20.76 9.50
CA PRO A 94 19.34 21.91 8.64
C PRO A 94 18.82 21.77 7.20
N HIS A 95 18.73 20.53 6.69
CA HIS A 95 18.22 20.22 5.36
C HIS A 95 16.79 19.65 5.37
N SER A 96 16.03 19.77 6.47
CA SER A 96 14.67 19.21 6.57
C SER A 96 13.71 19.72 5.48
N LEU A 97 13.90 20.94 5.00
CA LEU A 97 13.15 21.54 3.87
C LEU A 97 13.62 21.06 2.49
N ARG A 98 14.76 20.36 2.38
CA ARG A 98 15.28 19.82 1.11
C ARG A 98 15.06 18.33 0.99
N ILE A 99 14.96 17.63 2.12
CA ILE A 99 14.79 16.18 2.15
C ILE A 99 13.30 15.85 2.08
N HIS A 100 12.77 15.64 0.87
CA HIS A 100 11.36 15.26 0.68
C HIS A 100 11.22 13.78 0.37
N PHE A 101 12.15 13.25 -0.41
CA PHE A 101 12.16 11.86 -0.85
C PHE A 101 13.33 11.10 -0.24
N ALA A 102 13.25 9.77 -0.26
CA ALA A 102 14.36 8.95 0.23
C ALA A 102 15.64 9.18 -0.60
N SER A 103 15.54 9.47 -1.89
CA SER A 103 16.71 9.85 -2.72
C SER A 103 17.43 11.11 -2.19
N ASP A 104 16.70 12.10 -1.66
CA ASP A 104 17.29 13.28 -1.03
C ASP A 104 17.99 12.90 0.29
N ALA A 105 17.39 11.98 1.06
CA ALA A 105 17.99 11.48 2.29
C ALA A 105 19.37 10.85 2.01
N GLY A 106 19.51 10.14 0.88
CA GLY A 106 20.80 9.61 0.43
C GLY A 106 21.86 10.68 0.12
N ARG A 107 21.46 11.92 -0.19
CA ARG A 107 22.36 13.03 -0.50
C ARG A 107 22.75 13.84 0.73
N PHE A 108 21.81 14.04 1.65
CA PHE A 108 21.95 15.01 2.75
C PHE A 108 22.18 14.39 4.12
N LEU A 109 21.90 13.11 4.31
CA LEU A 109 22.13 12.44 5.60
C LEU A 109 23.46 11.71 5.59
N ASP A 110 24.11 11.70 6.75
CA ASP A 110 25.34 10.94 6.93
C ASP A 110 25.04 9.47 7.19
N GLU A 111 24.11 9.19 8.10
CA GLU A 111 23.70 7.85 8.48
C GLU A 111 22.19 7.77 8.79
N ILE A 112 21.64 6.57 8.59
CA ILE A 112 20.25 6.23 8.90
C ILE A 112 20.30 4.93 9.72
N PRO A 113 20.43 5.03 11.05
CA PRO A 113 20.41 3.88 11.95
C PRO A 113 19.08 3.12 11.87
N GLY A 114 19.15 1.80 11.93
CA GLY A 114 17.98 0.91 11.95
C GLY A 114 18.32 -0.43 12.59
N THR A 115 17.30 -1.18 13.00
CA THR A 115 17.55 -2.55 13.50
C THR A 115 18.01 -3.46 12.37
N GLN A 116 18.91 -4.40 12.68
CA GLN A 116 19.52 -5.28 11.68
C GLN A 116 18.47 -6.00 10.80
N GLY A 117 17.46 -6.60 11.43
CA GLY A 117 16.40 -7.30 10.70
C GLY A 117 15.59 -6.39 9.77
N ARG A 118 15.33 -5.14 10.18
CA ARG A 118 14.60 -4.17 9.34
C ARG A 118 15.43 -3.75 8.13
N ILE A 119 16.72 -3.50 8.32
CA ILE A 119 17.63 -3.12 7.23
C ILE A 119 17.76 -4.27 6.23
N GLN A 120 17.99 -5.49 6.71
CA GLN A 120 18.09 -6.67 5.83
C GLN A 120 16.82 -6.89 5.01
N GLU A 121 15.65 -6.74 5.63
CA GLU A 121 14.36 -6.86 4.94
C GLU A 121 14.18 -5.78 3.86
N ILE A 122 14.57 -4.53 4.14
CA ILE A 122 14.50 -3.44 3.15
C ILE A 122 15.47 -3.69 2.00
N LEU A 123 16.72 -4.06 2.29
CA LEU A 123 17.71 -4.34 1.26
C LEU A 123 17.23 -5.46 0.32
N ARG A 124 16.69 -6.53 0.89
CA ARG A 124 16.07 -7.63 0.14
C ARG A 124 14.95 -7.14 -0.78
N ARG A 125 14.06 -6.27 -0.29
CA ARG A 125 12.97 -5.68 -1.10
C ARG A 125 13.49 -4.79 -2.22
N ILE A 126 14.54 -3.99 -1.96
CA ILE A 126 15.17 -3.16 -2.99
C ILE A 126 15.79 -4.05 -4.08
N GLU A 127 16.50 -5.12 -3.71
CA GLU A 127 17.11 -6.05 -4.68
C GLU A 127 16.09 -6.76 -5.58
N GLN A 128 14.90 -7.03 -5.04
CA GLN A 128 13.80 -7.65 -5.77
C GLN A 128 13.05 -6.66 -6.67
N ASN A 129 13.17 -5.35 -6.43
CA ASN A 129 12.53 -4.33 -7.23
C ASN A 129 13.29 -4.15 -8.57
N PRO A 130 12.63 -4.29 -9.74
CA PRO A 130 13.27 -4.15 -11.04
C PRO A 130 13.94 -2.78 -11.26
N GLU A 131 13.39 -1.71 -10.69
CA GLU A 131 13.92 -0.36 -10.80
C GLU A 131 15.24 -0.16 -10.05
N SER A 132 15.62 -1.07 -9.14
CA SER A 132 16.91 -1.00 -8.47
C SER A 132 18.08 -1.05 -9.44
N LYS A 133 17.89 -1.69 -10.61
CA LYS A 133 18.88 -1.78 -11.68
C LYS A 133 18.78 -0.64 -12.69
N THR A 134 17.57 -0.20 -13.02
CA THR A 134 17.36 0.84 -14.06
C THR A 134 17.45 2.26 -13.50
N THR A 135 17.09 2.47 -12.23
CA THR A 135 17.08 3.78 -11.56
C THR A 135 17.80 3.71 -10.21
N PRO A 136 19.11 3.42 -10.17
CA PRO A 136 19.86 3.21 -8.92
C PRO A 136 19.84 4.43 -8.00
N ALA A 137 19.76 5.65 -8.56
CA ALA A 137 19.67 6.89 -7.79
C ALA A 137 18.43 6.96 -6.88
N LYS A 138 17.33 6.28 -7.24
CA LYS A 138 16.11 6.17 -6.42
C LYS A 138 16.38 5.50 -5.07
N PHE A 139 17.37 4.61 -5.02
CA PHE A 139 17.71 3.77 -3.87
C PHE A 139 19.05 4.12 -3.21
N ALA A 140 19.68 5.24 -3.59
CA ALA A 140 21.01 5.63 -3.09
C ALA A 140 21.08 5.80 -1.55
N TRP A 141 19.94 6.06 -0.91
CA TRP A 141 19.82 6.13 0.55
C TRP A 141 20.13 4.82 1.27
N LYS A 142 20.08 3.67 0.58
CA LYS A 142 20.43 2.38 1.17
C LYS A 142 21.87 2.37 1.69
N ASP A 143 22.76 3.13 1.05
CA ASP A 143 24.18 3.19 1.42
C ASP A 143 24.41 3.98 2.74
N LYS A 144 23.38 4.71 3.18
CA LYS A 144 23.34 5.42 4.47
C LYS A 144 22.81 4.55 5.60
N LEU A 145 22.24 3.38 5.31
CA LEU A 145 21.70 2.50 6.35
C LEU A 145 22.83 1.95 7.24
N ARG A 146 22.61 1.99 8.55
CA ARG A 146 23.53 1.45 9.56
C ARG A 146 22.77 0.57 10.53
N ALA A 147 23.16 -0.70 10.61
CA ALA A 147 22.60 -1.59 11.60
C ALA A 147 23.13 -1.22 12.98
N ILE A 148 22.22 -1.05 13.93
CA ILE A 148 22.59 -0.88 15.33
C ILE A 148 22.69 -2.23 16.02
N ASP A 149 23.52 -2.31 17.06
CA ASP A 149 23.50 -3.41 18.01
C ASP A 149 22.42 -3.14 19.07
N GLY A 150 21.27 -3.82 18.95
CA GLY A 150 20.12 -3.64 19.82
C GLY A 150 18.76 -3.77 19.14
N ASP A 151 17.71 -3.43 19.88
CA ASP A 151 16.32 -3.56 19.46
C ASP A 151 15.67 -2.20 19.13
N ALA A 152 14.35 -2.22 18.90
CA ALA A 152 13.58 -1.01 18.62
C ALA A 152 13.61 0.00 19.77
N VAL A 153 13.76 -0.44 21.02
CA VAL A 153 13.83 0.45 22.19
C VAL A 153 15.18 1.17 22.21
N THR A 154 16.27 0.47 21.91
CA THR A 154 17.59 1.09 21.74
C THR A 154 17.56 2.14 20.63
N LEU A 155 16.96 1.81 19.48
CA LEU A 155 16.83 2.75 18.36
C LEU A 155 16.00 3.99 18.72
N GLN A 156 14.90 3.83 19.47
CA GLN A 156 14.10 4.95 19.97
C GLN A 156 14.87 5.83 20.95
N LYS A 157 15.75 5.24 21.80
CA LYS A 157 16.60 6.03 22.70
C LYS A 157 17.60 6.89 21.92
N MET A 158 18.15 6.38 20.81
CA MET A 158 19.04 7.15 19.94
C MET A 158 18.37 8.40 19.38
N TRP A 159 17.05 8.39 19.17
CA TRP A 159 16.32 9.58 18.71
C TRP A 159 16.57 10.82 19.57
N LYS A 160 16.77 10.63 20.88
CA LYS A 160 17.02 11.72 21.82
C LYS A 160 18.43 12.31 21.72
N ASP A 161 19.37 11.59 21.13
CA ASP A 161 20.74 12.06 20.91
C ASP A 161 20.75 13.14 19.82
N GLU A 162 21.32 14.31 20.11
CA GLU A 162 21.41 15.42 19.16
C GLU A 162 22.16 15.04 17.87
N SER A 163 23.12 14.12 17.94
CA SER A 163 23.88 13.64 16.79
C SER A 163 23.07 12.74 15.85
N THR A 164 21.95 12.18 16.32
CA THR A 164 21.08 11.35 15.48
C THR A 164 20.18 12.24 14.62
N GLU A 165 20.42 12.27 13.32
CA GLU A 165 19.66 13.10 12.37
C GLU A 165 18.33 12.46 11.95
N ALA A 166 18.39 11.15 11.68
CA ALA A 166 17.26 10.35 11.23
C ALA A 166 17.38 8.92 11.76
N ILE A 167 16.28 8.16 11.76
CA ILE A 167 16.27 6.72 12.05
C ILE A 167 15.28 5.98 11.13
N LEU A 168 15.58 4.72 10.83
CA LEU A 168 14.71 3.83 10.06
C LEU A 168 13.82 3.02 11.01
N VAL A 169 12.53 3.31 11.02
CA VAL A 169 11.54 2.70 11.91
C VAL A 169 10.26 2.35 11.16
N SER A 170 9.31 1.69 11.82
CA SER A 170 7.96 1.58 11.27
C SER A 170 7.18 2.88 11.50
N ARG A 171 6.20 3.18 10.65
CA ARG A 171 5.38 4.39 10.78
C ARG A 171 4.75 4.54 12.17
N GLY A 172 4.19 3.47 12.72
CA GLY A 172 3.58 3.51 14.06
C GLY A 172 4.57 3.83 15.18
N VAL A 173 5.87 3.49 15.01
CA VAL A 173 6.91 3.93 15.95
C VAL A 173 7.26 5.39 15.70
N ALA A 174 7.37 5.80 14.43
CA ALA A 174 7.70 7.17 14.06
C ALA A 174 6.66 8.19 14.56
N ASP A 175 5.39 7.78 14.61
CA ASP A 175 4.28 8.59 15.13
C ASP A 175 4.39 8.88 16.63
N THR A 176 5.23 8.14 17.37
CA THR A 176 5.51 8.38 18.80
C THR A 176 6.74 9.27 19.05
N LEU A 177 7.42 9.70 17.99
CA LEU A 177 8.62 10.52 18.07
C LEU A 177 8.26 12.01 18.07
N ASP A 178 7.97 12.56 19.25
CA ASP A 178 7.47 13.93 19.40
C ASP A 178 8.53 14.95 19.86
N GLU A 179 9.63 14.50 20.46
CA GLU A 179 10.69 15.35 21.01
C GLU A 179 12.08 14.93 20.48
N PRO A 180 12.57 15.55 19.40
CA PRO A 180 11.84 16.46 18.50
C PRO A 180 10.89 15.69 17.57
N ARG A 181 9.86 16.37 17.07
CA ARG A 181 8.88 15.77 16.16
C ARG A 181 9.52 15.27 14.87
N ALA A 182 9.16 14.07 14.44
CA ALA A 182 9.64 13.49 13.19
C ALA A 182 8.91 14.08 11.96
N LYS A 183 9.67 14.28 10.89
CA LYS A 183 9.19 14.34 9.50
C LYS A 183 9.35 12.94 8.93
N LEU A 184 8.29 12.38 8.37
CA LEU A 184 8.31 11.04 7.80
C LEU A 184 8.65 11.12 6.31
N ILE A 185 9.66 10.35 5.91
CA ILE A 185 10.03 10.16 4.50
C ILE A 185 9.75 8.71 4.16
N VAL A 186 8.88 8.50 3.16
CA VAL A 186 8.51 7.16 2.72
C VAL A 186 9.56 6.67 1.72
N PRO A 187 10.30 5.58 2.02
CA PRO A 187 11.19 4.97 1.05
C PRO A 187 10.36 4.35 -0.08
N PRO A 188 10.79 4.38 -1.35
CA PRO A 188 9.99 3.86 -2.45
C PRO A 188 10.10 2.33 -2.52
N LEU A 189 9.35 1.61 -1.68
CA LEU A 189 9.39 0.16 -1.57
C LEU A 189 8.03 -0.45 -1.94
N ASP A 190 8.03 -1.44 -2.83
CA ASP A 190 6.78 -2.07 -3.30
C ASP A 190 6.00 -2.75 -2.18
N GLY A 191 4.67 -2.62 -2.19
CA GLY A 191 3.79 -3.26 -1.20
C GLY A 191 3.66 -2.49 0.12
N GLN A 192 4.05 -1.21 0.16
CA GLN A 192 3.67 -0.31 1.25
C GLN A 192 2.21 0.11 1.11
N VAL A 193 1.53 0.21 2.25
CA VAL A 193 0.13 0.66 2.28
C VAL A 193 0.01 2.12 1.85
N VAL A 194 0.97 2.97 2.23
CA VAL A 194 0.95 4.38 1.80
C VAL A 194 1.08 4.54 0.29
N ASP A 195 1.96 3.78 -0.35
CA ASP A 195 2.11 3.85 -1.81
C ASP A 195 0.82 3.38 -2.51
N ALA A 196 0.17 2.34 -1.97
CA ALA A 196 -1.08 1.83 -2.50
C ALA A 196 -2.22 2.87 -2.43
N ILE A 197 -2.37 3.62 -1.33
CA ILE A 197 -3.45 4.63 -1.24
C ILE A 197 -3.22 5.85 -2.15
N GLU A 198 -1.99 6.11 -2.59
CA GLU A 198 -1.69 7.18 -3.55
C GLU A 198 -1.94 6.72 -5.00
N GLN A 199 -1.71 5.43 -5.27
CA GLN A 199 -1.83 4.84 -6.61
C GLN A 199 -3.25 4.38 -6.95
N PHE A 200 -4.07 4.05 -5.96
CA PHE A 200 -5.40 3.50 -6.15
C PHE A 200 -6.47 4.40 -5.54
N ASP A 201 -7.66 4.34 -6.12
CA ASP A 201 -8.82 5.13 -5.74
C ASP A 201 -9.71 4.35 -4.76
N LYS A 202 -9.73 3.02 -4.90
CA LYS A 202 -10.37 2.07 -4.00
C LYS A 202 -9.43 0.89 -3.75
N ILE A 203 -9.36 0.45 -2.50
CA ILE A 203 -8.66 -0.78 -2.13
C ILE A 203 -9.65 -1.71 -1.43
N TYR A 204 -9.81 -2.92 -1.95
CA TYR A 204 -10.59 -3.97 -1.29
C TYR A 204 -9.67 -4.94 -0.58
N ILE A 205 -10.04 -5.35 0.64
CA ILE A 205 -9.36 -6.43 1.36
C ILE A 205 -10.31 -7.62 1.40
N ALA A 206 -9.99 -8.68 0.66
CA ALA A 206 -10.72 -9.93 0.66
C ALA A 206 -10.06 -10.94 1.61
N ARG A 207 -10.68 -11.19 2.76
CA ARG A 207 -10.31 -12.25 3.70
C ARG A 207 -11.00 -13.54 3.28
N LEU A 208 -10.21 -14.58 3.01
CA LEU A 208 -10.70 -15.90 2.62
C LEU A 208 -10.53 -16.86 3.80
N GLU A 209 -11.66 -17.34 4.33
CA GLU A 209 -11.74 -18.31 5.42
C GLU A 209 -12.11 -19.67 4.86
N THR A 210 -11.11 -20.42 4.40
CA THR A 210 -11.35 -21.69 3.70
C THR A 210 -11.38 -22.89 4.63
N LYS A 211 -10.83 -22.76 5.85
CA LYS A 211 -10.84 -23.81 6.88
C LYS A 211 -12.02 -23.68 7.85
N GLY A 212 -12.77 -22.59 7.79
CA GLY A 212 -14.00 -22.40 8.56
C GLY A 212 -15.12 -23.32 8.07
N SER A 213 -16.10 -23.58 8.94
CA SER A 213 -17.32 -24.31 8.57
C SER A 213 -18.56 -23.48 8.94
N PRO A 214 -19.30 -22.92 7.96
CA PRO A 214 -19.02 -22.98 6.53
C PRO A 214 -17.81 -22.13 6.13
N PRO A 215 -17.11 -22.44 5.02
CA PRO A 215 -16.12 -21.54 4.45
C PRO A 215 -16.76 -20.21 4.04
N ASN A 216 -16.01 -19.11 4.14
CA ASN A 216 -16.56 -17.78 4.01
C ASN A 216 -15.59 -16.81 3.33
N VAL A 217 -16.14 -15.84 2.64
CA VAL A 217 -15.42 -14.70 2.06
C VAL A 217 -15.90 -13.45 2.76
N GLN A 218 -14.97 -12.64 3.25
CA GLN A 218 -15.28 -11.32 3.81
C GLN A 218 -14.53 -10.26 3.01
N VAL A 219 -15.22 -9.19 2.61
CA VAL A 219 -14.64 -8.08 1.87
C VAL A 219 -14.97 -6.78 2.58
N ILE A 220 -13.98 -5.89 2.67
CA ILE A 220 -14.16 -4.51 3.11
C ILE A 220 -13.54 -3.58 2.06
N GLU A 221 -14.21 -2.46 1.80
CA GLU A 221 -13.70 -1.39 0.94
C GLU A 221 -12.94 -0.35 1.79
N LEU A 222 -11.80 0.11 1.29
CA LEU A 222 -11.12 1.33 1.68
C LEU A 222 -11.27 2.37 0.56
N ASP A 223 -11.96 3.47 0.86
CA ASP A 223 -11.89 4.67 0.05
C ASP A 223 -10.58 5.41 0.36
N THR A 224 -9.70 5.54 -0.63
CA THR A 224 -8.34 6.07 -0.40
C THR A 224 -8.33 7.59 -0.25
N LEU A 225 -9.30 8.29 -0.84
CA LEU A 225 -9.41 9.74 -0.79
C LEU A 225 -9.74 10.22 0.63
N ILE A 226 -10.74 9.61 1.26
CA ILE A 226 -11.13 9.95 2.64
C ILE A 226 -10.56 9.00 3.70
N ARG A 227 -9.81 7.98 3.28
CA ARG A 227 -9.18 6.93 4.13
C ARG A 227 -10.20 6.25 5.05
N HIS A 228 -11.38 5.98 4.51
CA HIS A 228 -12.50 5.41 5.24
C HIS A 228 -12.71 3.94 4.87
N PHE A 229 -12.88 3.10 5.88
CA PHE A 229 -13.27 1.71 5.71
C PHE A 229 -14.79 1.59 5.76
N GLY A 230 -15.36 0.96 4.72
CA GLY A 230 -16.79 0.70 4.62
C GLY A 230 -17.25 -0.46 5.50
N VAL A 231 -18.43 -0.99 5.19
CA VAL A 231 -18.97 -2.16 5.89
C VAL A 231 -18.27 -3.43 5.45
N VAL A 232 -18.15 -4.39 6.38
CA VAL A 232 -17.69 -5.74 6.03
C VAL A 232 -18.84 -6.50 5.38
N MET A 233 -18.70 -6.84 4.11
CA MET A 233 -19.60 -7.75 3.41
C MET A 233 -19.11 -9.18 3.54
N GLN A 234 -20.03 -10.10 3.81
CA GLN A 234 -19.73 -11.52 3.96
C GLN A 234 -20.55 -12.33 2.97
N ARG A 235 -19.92 -13.33 2.35
CA ARG A 235 -20.60 -14.29 1.48
C ARG A 235 -20.09 -15.71 1.74
N PRO A 236 -20.99 -16.68 1.96
CA PRO A 236 -20.59 -18.06 2.14
C PRO A 236 -19.92 -18.57 0.87
N MET A 237 -18.84 -19.33 1.05
CA MET A 237 -18.13 -19.99 -0.05
C MET A 237 -18.57 -21.45 -0.11
N VAL A 238 -19.17 -21.85 -1.23
CA VAL A 238 -19.66 -23.22 -1.43
C VAL A 238 -18.50 -24.20 -1.67
N SER A 239 -17.51 -23.77 -2.47
CA SER A 239 -16.28 -24.51 -2.73
C SER A 239 -15.19 -23.55 -3.20
N THR A 240 -13.94 -24.03 -3.23
CA THR A 240 -12.81 -23.26 -3.76
C THR A 240 -12.93 -22.97 -5.26
N SER A 241 -13.71 -23.76 -6.01
CA SER A 241 -13.95 -23.50 -7.45
C SER A 241 -14.88 -22.32 -7.71
N HIS A 242 -15.65 -21.88 -6.71
CA HIS A 242 -16.52 -20.70 -6.78
C HIS A 242 -15.93 -19.49 -6.02
N LEU A 243 -14.64 -19.53 -5.72
CA LEU A 243 -13.99 -18.52 -4.91
C LEU A 243 -14.01 -17.15 -5.59
N ALA A 244 -13.65 -17.08 -6.88
CA ALA A 244 -13.66 -15.83 -7.65
C ALA A 244 -15.06 -15.20 -7.69
N GLU A 245 -16.10 -15.99 -7.95
CA GLU A 245 -17.50 -15.51 -7.95
C GLU A 245 -17.94 -15.01 -6.57
N SER A 246 -17.51 -15.69 -5.50
CA SER A 246 -17.83 -15.30 -4.12
C SER A 246 -17.15 -13.98 -3.73
N VAL A 247 -15.88 -13.80 -4.10
CA VAL A 247 -15.11 -12.56 -3.92
C VAL A 247 -15.70 -11.44 -4.76
N GLY A 248 -15.88 -11.64 -6.07
CA GLY A 248 -16.43 -10.66 -6.98
C GLY A 248 -17.85 -10.23 -6.59
N GLY A 249 -18.68 -11.18 -6.17
CA GLY A 249 -20.01 -10.90 -5.64
C GLY A 249 -19.99 -10.07 -4.37
N ALA A 250 -19.07 -10.33 -3.43
CA ALA A 250 -18.93 -9.54 -2.21
C ALA A 250 -18.38 -8.13 -2.50
N ILE A 251 -17.44 -8.00 -3.44
CA ILE A 251 -16.91 -6.72 -3.92
C ILE A 251 -18.03 -5.88 -4.55
N ARG A 252 -18.82 -6.48 -5.43
CA ARG A 252 -19.94 -5.80 -6.09
C ARG A 252 -20.96 -5.28 -5.07
N ASP A 253 -21.24 -6.05 -4.03
CA ASP A 253 -22.22 -5.66 -3.01
C ASP A 253 -21.67 -4.59 -2.04
N VAL A 254 -20.35 -4.53 -1.82
CA VAL A 254 -19.73 -3.53 -0.92
C VAL A 254 -19.36 -2.23 -1.64
N PHE A 255 -19.27 -2.24 -2.97
CA PHE A 255 -18.81 -1.09 -3.74
C PHE A 255 -19.63 0.17 -3.46
N SER A 256 -18.94 1.21 -3.01
CA SER A 256 -19.50 2.54 -2.76
C SER A 256 -18.93 3.53 -3.77
N PRO A 257 -19.67 3.93 -4.82
CA PRO A 257 -19.19 4.93 -5.77
C PRO A 257 -19.02 6.28 -5.06
N VAL A 258 -17.87 6.93 -5.28
CA VAL A 258 -17.60 8.28 -4.77
C VAL A 258 -17.34 9.18 -5.95
N VAL A 259 -18.29 10.08 -6.23
CA VAL A 259 -18.16 11.05 -7.31
C VAL A 259 -16.95 11.94 -7.04
N ARG A 260 -15.97 11.89 -7.94
CA ARG A 260 -14.92 12.90 -8.03
C ARG A 260 -15.53 14.13 -8.67
N ILE A 261 -15.73 15.18 -7.90
CA ILE A 261 -15.94 16.52 -8.47
C ILE A 261 -14.55 17.15 -8.57
N ASP A 262 -13.81 16.74 -9.59
CA ASP A 262 -12.64 17.49 -10.00
C ASP A 262 -13.16 18.76 -10.72
N GLU A 263 -12.65 19.94 -10.32
CA GLU A 263 -13.00 21.26 -10.87
C GLU A 263 -14.32 21.96 -10.47
N ALA A 264 -14.87 21.71 -9.27
CA ALA A 264 -15.86 22.64 -8.71
C ALA A 264 -15.23 24.01 -8.39
N GLY A 265 -15.26 24.95 -9.33
CA GLY A 265 -14.88 26.35 -9.10
C GLY A 265 -14.01 27.00 -10.17
N GLN A 266 -13.59 26.28 -11.21
CA GLN A 266 -12.93 26.91 -12.37
C GLN A 266 -14.00 27.49 -13.30
N LYS A 267 -13.81 28.73 -13.75
CA LYS A 267 -14.79 29.49 -14.57
C LYS A 267 -15.14 28.85 -15.92
N ASN A 268 -14.46 27.77 -16.29
CA ASN A 268 -14.60 27.08 -17.57
C ASN A 268 -14.90 25.59 -17.38
N ALA A 269 -15.59 25.20 -16.32
CA ALA A 269 -16.09 23.84 -16.19
C ALA A 269 -17.02 23.51 -17.38
N THR A 270 -16.59 22.60 -18.24
CA THR A 270 -17.44 21.91 -19.21
C THR A 270 -17.49 20.45 -18.76
N GLY A 271 -18.69 19.92 -18.52
CA GLY A 271 -18.89 18.53 -18.08
C GLY A 271 -19.47 17.64 -19.18
#